data_AF-A0A412FSM7-F1
#
_entry.id   AF-A0A412FSM7-F1
#
_cell.length_a   1.000
_cell.length_b   1.000
_cell.length_c   1.000
_cell.angle_alpha   90.00
_cell.angle_beta   90.00
_cell.angle_gamma   90.00
#
_symmetry.space_group_name_H-M   'P 1'
#
loop_
_entity.id
_entity.type
_entity.pdbx_description
1 polymer ?
#
loop_
_entity_poly.entity_id
_entity_poly.type
_entity_poly.pdbx_seq_one_letter_code
_entity_poly.pdbx_strand_id
1 'polypeptide(L)' 'MADQEKKQVPLRISSKLYAQIAAWAEDDFRSLNGQIEYLLTECVKQRKKNGSPRPENLDEGIKLDL' A
#
# COMPACT_ATOMS: atom_id res chain seq x y z
N MET A 1 -0.74 -8.79 -25.56
CA MET A 1 0.06 -8.06 -24.55
C MET A 1 -0.63 -6.72 -24.32
N ALA A 2 -1.69 -6.69 -23.52
CA ALA A 2 -2.60 -5.52 -23.43
C ALA A 2 -2.79 -5.00 -21.99
N ASP A 3 -1.94 -5.43 -21.04
CA ASP A 3 -2.19 -5.21 -19.61
C ASP A 3 -0.97 -4.62 -18.85
N GLN A 4 -0.16 -3.80 -19.52
CA GLN A 4 0.98 -3.10 -18.89
C GLN A 4 0.85 -1.57 -18.90
N GLU A 5 -0.29 -1.02 -19.31
CA GLU A 5 -0.48 0.43 -19.20
C GLU A 5 -0.72 0.82 -17.74
N LYS A 6 0.28 1.44 -17.12
CA LYS A 6 0.17 2.04 -15.79
C LYS A 6 -0.71 3.28 -15.88
N LYS A 7 -1.92 3.20 -15.32
CA LYS A 7 -2.81 4.36 -15.19
C LYS A 7 -2.31 5.28 -14.09
N GLN A 8 -2.04 6.54 -14.43
CA GLN A 8 -1.72 7.57 -13.44
C GLN A 8 -3.02 8.04 -12.76
N VAL A 9 -3.05 7.96 -11.43
CA VAL A 9 -4.18 8.42 -10.62
C VAL A 9 -3.66 9.44 -9.61
N PRO A 10 -4.21 10.67 -9.57
CA PRO A 10 -3.85 11.63 -8.53
C PRO A 10 -4.33 11.10 -7.17
N LEU A 11 -3.40 10.84 -6.26
CA LEU A 11 -3.69 10.34 -4.93
C LEU A 11 -3.62 11.48 -3.91
N ARG A 12 -4.69 11.64 -3.13
CA ARG A 12 -4.72 12.57 -1.99
C ARG A 12 -4.53 11.78 -0.70
N ILE A 13 -3.42 12.00 -0.03
CA ILE A 13 -3.09 11.39 1.26
C ILE A 13 -2.48 12.44 2.19
N SER A 14 -2.53 12.19 3.50
CA SER A 14 -1.89 13.07 4.47
C SER A 14 -0.36 12.99 4.35
N SER A 15 0.33 14.09 4.65
CA SER A 15 1.80 14.15 4.62
C SER A 15 2.44 13.14 5.57
N LYS A 16 1.79 12.87 6.72
CA LYS A 16 2.27 11.87 7.69
C LYS A 16 2.25 10.45 7.09
N LEU A 17 1.17 10.08 6.41
CA LEU A 17 1.07 8.77 5.76
C LEU A 17 2.07 8.66 4.61
N TYR A 18 2.26 9.72 3.83
CA TYR A 18 3.27 9.75 2.77
C TYR A 18 4.67 9.46 3.31
N ALA A 19 5.07 10.13 4.40
CA ALA A 19 6.38 9.94 5.03
C ALA A 19 6.57 8.51 5.55
N GLN A 20 5.54 7.90 6.15
CA GLN A 20 5.59 6.52 6.63
C GLN A 20 5.75 5.51 5.49
N ILE A 21 5.03 5.69 4.39
CA ILE A 21 5.17 4.82 3.21
C ILE A 21 6.54 5.00 2.56
N ALA A 22 7.07 6.24 2.54
CA ALA A 22 8.41 6.51 2.01
C ALA A 22 9.50 5.83 2.82
N ALA A 23 9.47 5.95 4.15
CA ALA A 23 10.42 5.25 5.04
C ALA A 23 10.35 3.73 4.84
N TRP A 24 9.15 3.15 4.78
CA TRP A 24 9.00 1.72 4.52
C TRP A 24 9.53 1.31 3.13
N ALA A 25 9.29 2.13 2.10
CA ALA A 25 9.84 1.87 0.78
C ALA A 25 11.38 1.89 0.80
N GLU A 26 12.00 2.81 1.55
CA GLU A 26 13.46 2.86 1.74
C GLU A 26 13.99 1.60 2.44
N ASP A 27 13.34 1.17 3.53
CA ASP A 27 13.71 -0.05 4.27
C ASP A 27 13.67 -1.31 3.37
N ASP A 28 12.67 -1.39 2.47
CA ASP A 28 12.50 -2.50 1.53
C ASP A 28 13.31 -2.32 0.21
N PHE A 29 14.13 -1.27 0.09
CA PHE A 29 14.86 -0.87 -1.14
C PHE A 29 13.96 -0.76 -2.38
N ARG A 30 12.76 -0.18 -2.23
CA ARG A 30 11.76 0.03 -3.27
C ARG A 30 11.56 1.51 -3.57
N SER A 31 11.10 1.80 -4.78
CA SER A 31 10.55 3.14 -5.05
C SER A 31 9.23 3.33 -4.30
N LEU A 32 8.92 4.57 -3.94
CA LEU A 32 7.66 4.92 -3.29
C LEU A 32 6.44 4.44 -4.11
N ASN A 33 6.44 4.66 -5.42
CA ASN A 33 5.34 4.20 -6.29
C ASN A 33 5.24 2.67 -6.32
N GLY A 34 6.38 1.96 -6.32
CA GLY A 34 6.42 0.51 -6.22
C GLY A 34 5.84 0.00 -4.90
N GLN A 35 6.10 0.69 -3.80
CA GLN A 35 5.53 0.34 -2.50
C GLN A 35 4.02 0.58 -2.44
N ILE A 36 3.54 1.70 -2.99
CA ILE A 36 2.10 1.97 -3.13
C ILE A 36 1.42 0.89 -3.98
N GLU A 37 2.02 0.54 -5.13
CA GLU A 37 1.50 -0.50 -6.04
C GLU A 37 1.43 -1.88 -5.34
N TYR A 38 2.46 -2.25 -4.58
CA TYR A 38 2.48 -3.47 -3.77
C TYR A 38 1.34 -3.49 -2.74
N LEU A 39 1.19 -2.43 -1.94
CA LEU A 39 0.16 -2.36 -0.91
C LEU A 39 -1.25 -2.48 -1.49
N LEU A 40 -1.54 -1.74 -2.56
CA LEU A 40 -2.84 -1.81 -3.23
C LEU A 40 -3.10 -3.20 -3.82
N THR A 41 -2.06 -3.83 -4.38
CA THR A 41 -2.15 -5.18 -4.94
C THR A 41 -2.49 -6.21 -3.85
N GLU A 42 -1.83 -6.14 -2.70
CA GLU A 42 -2.09 -7.04 -1.58
C GLU A 42 -3.50 -6.82 -1.00
N CYS A 43 -3.97 -5.57 -0.87
CA CYS A 43 -5.36 -5.29 -0.47
C CYS A 43 -6.39 -5.92 -1.42
N VAL A 44 -6.17 -5.83 -2.74
CA VAL A 44 -7.08 -6.44 -3.74
C VAL A 44 -7.04 -7.97 -3.67
N LYS A 45 -5.85 -8.57 -3.54
CA LYS A 45 -5.69 -10.02 -3.39
C LYS A 45 -6.40 -10.53 -2.14
N GLN A 46 -6.23 -9.86 -1.01
CA GLN A 46 -6.91 -10.19 0.25
C GLN A 46 -8.43 -10.11 0.10
N ARG A 47 -8.95 -9.03 -0.50
CA ARG A 47 -10.38 -8.89 -0.79
C ARG A 47 -10.93 -10.03 -1.63
N LYS A 48 -10.20 -10.45 -2.67
CA LYS A 48 -10.61 -11.58 -3.51
C LYS A 48 -10.61 -12.91 -2.76
N LYS A 49 -9.71 -13.10 -1.80
CA LYS A 49 -9.57 -14.33 -1.03
C LYS A 49 -10.61 -14.46 0.09
N ASN A 50 -10.79 -13.39 0.87
CA ASN A 50 -11.55 -13.43 2.13
C ASN A 50 -12.86 -12.63 2.09
N GLY A 51 -13.19 -11.96 0.96
CA GLY A 51 -14.38 -11.12 0.82
C GLY A 51 -14.30 -9.77 1.55
N SER A 52 -13.37 -9.61 2.51
CA SER A 52 -13.12 -8.36 3.23
C SER A 52 -11.98 -7.56 2.60
N PRO A 53 -12.14 -6.26 2.33
CA PRO A 53 -11.04 -5.40 1.87
C PRO A 53 -10.02 -5.05 2.98
N ARG A 54 -10.27 -5.48 4.22
CA ARG A 54 -9.45 -5.21 5.39
C ARG A 54 -8.84 -6.54 5.90
N PRO A 55 -7.53 -6.60 6.15
CA PRO A 55 -6.92 -7.72 6.85
C PRO A 55 -7.57 -7.87 8.24
N GLU A 56 -7.89 -9.09 8.66
CA GLU A 56 -8.47 -9.35 9.99
C GLU A 56 -7.53 -8.93 11.13
N ASN A 57 -6.21 -8.90 10.87
CA ASN A 57 -5.17 -8.52 11.83
C ASN A 57 -4.53 -7.14 11.56
N LEU A 58 -5.23 -6.21 10.88
CA LEU A 58 -4.68 -4.86 10.66
C LEU A 58 -4.57 -4.05 11.96
N ASP A 59 -5.36 -4.41 12.97
CA ASP A 59 -5.43 -3.72 14.27
C ASP A 59 -4.47 -4.28 15.32
N GLU A 60 -3.76 -5.38 15.02
CA GLU A 60 -2.73 -5.97 15.90
C GLU A 60 -1.39 -5.23 15.86
N GLY A 61 -1.46 -3.91 15.67
CA GLY A 61 -0.39 -2.98 15.99
C GLY A 61 0.71 -2.88 14.93
N ILE A 62 0.44 -2.10 13.88
CA ILE A 62 1.48 -1.10 13.55
C ILE A 62 1.46 -0.13 14.72
N LYS A 63 2.33 -0.35 15.72
CA LYS A 63 2.68 0.72 16.66
C LYS A 63 3.39 1.79 15.86
N LEU A 64 2.62 2.65 15.21
CA LEU A 64 3.08 3.96 14.82
C LEU A 64 3.23 4.69 16.14
N ASP A 65 4.45 4.72 16.69
CA ASP A 65 4.79 5.67 17.74
C ASP A 65 4.46 7.06 17.18
N LEU A 66 3.30 7.60 17.60
CA LEU A 66 2.77 8.90 17.17
C LEU A 66 3.49 10.03 17.89
#